data_AF-A0A656K1X7-F1
#
_entry.id   AF-A0A656K1X7-F1
#
_cell.length_a   1.000
_cell.length_b   1.000
_cell.length_c   1.000
_cell.angle_alpha   90.00
_cell.angle_beta   90.00
_cell.angle_gamma   90.00
#
_symmetry.space_group_name_H-M   'P 1'
#
loop_
_entity.id
_entity.type
_entity.pdbx_description
1 polymer ?
#
loop_
_entity_poly.entity_id
_entity_poly.type
_entity_poly.pdbx_seq_one_letter_code
_entity_poly.pdbx_strand_id
1 'polypeptide(L)'
;MLNTQNNPVTRAGMGEKIRGALAVGKTRWGMLALVFFATTLNYIDRAALGVMQPILAKEMSWTAMDYANINFWFQVGYAVGFVLQGRFIDKVGVKRAFFLAVLLWSLATGAHGLATSAVGFMVCRFILGLTEAANYPACVKTTRLWFPAGERAVATGIFNAGTNVGA
;
A
#
# COMPACT_ATOMS: atom_id res chain seq x y z
N MET A 1 50.14 -29.78 24.99
CA MET A 1 49.88 -28.35 24.74
C MET A 1 48.41 -28.19 24.33
N LEU A 2 47.60 -27.74 25.30
CA LEU A 2 46.40 -26.89 25.22
C LEU A 2 45.61 -26.88 23.89
N ASN A 3 44.43 -27.49 23.85
CA ASN A 3 43.12 -26.96 24.29
C ASN A 3 42.30 -26.50 23.08
N THR A 4 41.43 -27.39 22.62
CA THR A 4 40.29 -27.12 21.73
C THR A 4 39.46 -25.97 22.30
N GLN A 5 39.61 -24.77 21.73
CA GLN A 5 38.74 -23.64 22.07
C GLN A 5 37.30 -23.96 21.68
N ASN A 6 36.54 -24.30 22.70
CA ASN A 6 35.09 -24.24 22.77
C ASN A 6 34.61 -22.93 22.17
N ASN A 7 34.03 -23.00 20.97
CA ASN A 7 33.17 -21.94 20.46
C ASN A 7 31.78 -22.22 21.04
N PRO A 8 31.26 -21.43 22.00
CA PRO A 8 29.88 -21.60 22.44
C PRO A 8 28.99 -21.09 21.30
N VAL A 9 28.53 -22.00 20.45
CA VAL A 9 27.33 -21.77 19.66
C VAL A 9 26.23 -21.52 20.69
N THR A 10 25.94 -20.24 20.97
CA THR A 10 24.82 -19.82 21.81
C THR A 10 23.56 -20.32 21.13
N ARG A 11 23.16 -21.54 21.50
CA ARG A 11 21.90 -22.15 21.10
C ARG A 11 20.81 -21.28 21.68
N ALA A 12 20.29 -20.34 20.89
CA ALA A 12 19.09 -19.58 21.25
C ALA A 12 18.09 -20.57 21.85
N GLY A 13 17.72 -20.33 23.12
CA GLY A 13 16.98 -21.31 23.92
C GLY A 13 15.67 -21.66 23.21
N MET A 14 15.19 -22.90 23.36
CA MET A 14 13.89 -23.32 22.79
C MET A 14 12.79 -22.29 23.11
N GLY A 15 12.83 -21.69 24.31
CA GLY A 15 11.94 -20.60 24.73
C GLY A 15 12.11 -19.29 23.95
N GLU A 16 13.32 -18.90 23.56
CA GLU A 16 13.54 -17.74 22.67
C GLU A 16 13.09 -18.02 21.25
N LYS A 17 13.31 -19.24 20.74
CA LYS A 17 12.80 -19.66 19.43
C LYS A 17 11.26 -19.69 19.40
N ILE A 18 10.62 -20.19 20.46
CA ILE A 18 9.15 -20.20 20.61
C ILE A 18 8.62 -18.77 20.78
N ARG A 19 9.25 -17.93 21.62
CA ARG A 19 8.89 -16.51 21.75
C ARG A 19 9.06 -15.75 20.44
N GLY A 20 10.13 -15.99 19.70
CA GLY A 20 10.36 -15.45 18.36
C GLY A 20 9.30 -15.91 17.36
N ALA A 21 8.97 -17.20 17.35
CA ALA A 21 7.92 -17.75 16.49
C ALA A 21 6.52 -17.20 16.82
N LEU A 22 6.20 -17.04 18.11
CA LEU A 22 4.94 -16.44 18.57
C LEU A 22 4.90 -14.91 18.35
N ALA A 23 6.03 -14.22 18.49
CA ALA A 23 6.16 -12.80 18.17
C ALA A 23 6.00 -12.54 16.68
N VAL A 24 6.64 -13.36 15.82
CA VAL A 24 6.37 -13.41 14.37
C VAL A 24 4.88 -13.71 14.13
N GLY A 25 4.30 -14.59 14.93
CA GLY A 25 2.89 -14.95 14.95
C GLY A 25 1.93 -13.77 15.16
N LYS A 26 2.23 -12.81 16.04
CA LYS A 26 1.40 -11.60 16.27
C LYS A 26 1.70 -10.49 15.27
N THR A 27 2.97 -10.32 14.90
CA THR A 27 3.41 -9.25 13.98
C THR A 27 2.96 -9.49 12.54
N ARG A 28 2.85 -10.76 12.11
CA ARG A 28 2.31 -11.12 10.77
C ARG A 28 0.86 -10.68 10.57
N TRP A 29 0.01 -10.86 11.60
CA TRP A 29 -1.40 -10.43 11.56
C TRP A 29 -1.53 -8.91 11.66
N GLY A 30 -0.66 -8.25 12.43
CA GLY A 30 -0.57 -6.78 12.45
C GLY A 30 -0.20 -6.19 11.09
N MET A 31 0.78 -6.77 10.38
CA MET A 31 1.13 -6.36 9.01
C MET A 31 -0.01 -6.64 8.03
N LEU A 32 -0.71 -7.77 8.18
CA LEU A 32 -1.87 -8.07 7.35
C LEU A 32 -3.01 -7.07 7.57
N ALA A 33 -3.28 -6.69 8.82
CA ALA A 33 -4.26 -5.65 9.15
C ALA A 33 -3.87 -4.30 8.54
N LEU A 34 -2.60 -3.90 8.65
CA LEU A 34 -2.08 -2.68 8.02
C LEU A 34 -2.29 -2.67 6.50
N VAL A 35 -1.99 -3.80 5.85
CA VAL A 35 -2.21 -3.99 4.40
C VAL A 35 -3.69 -3.95 4.03
N PHE A 36 -4.55 -4.56 4.84
CA PHE A 36 -6.00 -4.51 4.67
C PHE A 36 -6.52 -3.07 4.76
N PHE A 37 -6.20 -2.35 5.84
CA PHE A 37 -6.65 -0.97 6.02
C PHE A 37 -6.13 -0.02 4.94
N ALA A 38 -4.87 -0.17 4.53
CA ALA A 38 -4.34 0.60 3.41
C ALA A 38 -5.11 0.35 2.12
N THR A 39 -5.46 -0.91 1.85
CA THR A 39 -6.24 -1.28 0.66
C THR A 39 -7.65 -0.69 0.72
N THR A 40 -8.29 -0.72 1.90
CA THR A 40 -9.59 -0.08 2.13
C THR A 40 -9.51 1.43 1.92
N LEU A 41 -8.52 2.12 2.50
CA LEU A 41 -8.32 3.56 2.32
C LEU A 41 -8.10 3.93 0.85
N ASN A 42 -7.35 3.12 0.11
CA ASN A 42 -7.13 3.31 -1.33
C ASN A 42 -8.45 3.34 -2.12
N TYR A 43 -9.37 2.44 -1.78
CA TYR A 43 -10.67 2.37 -2.45
C TYR A 43 -11.59 3.52 -2.03
N ILE A 44 -11.55 3.91 -0.75
CA ILE A 44 -12.28 5.08 -0.25
C ILE A 44 -11.82 6.35 -0.99
N ASP A 45 -10.51 6.56 -1.14
CA ASP A 45 -9.95 7.73 -1.84
C ASP A 45 -10.38 7.77 -3.32
N ARG A 46 -10.48 6.60 -3.96
CA ARG A 46 -11.00 6.48 -5.34
C ARG A 46 -12.48 6.80 -5.42
N ALA A 47 -13.28 6.30 -4.48
CA ALA A 47 -14.73 6.53 -4.41
C ALA A 47 -15.06 7.98 -4.08
N ALA A 48 -14.24 8.65 -3.27
CA ALA A 48 -14.47 10.02 -2.81
C ALA A 48 -14.69 11.01 -3.97
N LEU A 49 -13.93 10.92 -5.06
CA LEU A 49 -14.15 11.80 -6.22
C LEU A 49 -15.49 11.53 -6.90
N GLY A 50 -15.91 10.28 -7.00
CA GLY A 50 -17.21 9.94 -7.59
C GLY A 50 -18.36 10.56 -6.78
N VAL A 51 -18.25 10.55 -5.45
CA VAL A 51 -19.21 11.18 -4.54
C VAL A 51 -19.20 12.71 -4.65
N MET A 52 -18.01 13.31 -4.78
CA MET A 52 -17.85 14.77 -4.86
C MET A 52 -18.05 15.33 -6.28
N GLN A 53 -18.09 14.47 -7.31
CA GLN A 53 -18.23 14.86 -8.71
C GLN A 53 -19.36 15.86 -9.00
N PRO A 54 -20.61 15.68 -8.53
CA PRO A 54 -21.68 16.62 -8.84
C PRO A 54 -21.48 18.01 -8.20
N ILE A 55 -20.82 18.07 -7.04
CA ILE A 55 -20.52 19.33 -6.34
C ILE A 55 -19.37 20.04 -7.06
N LEU A 56 -18.26 19.35 -7.29
CA LEU A 56 -17.08 19.91 -7.96
C LEU A 56 -17.38 20.33 -9.39
N ALA A 57 -18.19 19.55 -10.11
CA ALA A 57 -18.60 19.90 -11.48
C ALA A 57 -19.44 21.17 -11.51
N LYS A 58 -20.30 21.40 -10.51
CA LYS A 58 -21.10 22.63 -10.40
C LYS A 58 -20.26 23.84 -10.02
N GLU A 59 -19.39 23.71 -9.01
CA GLU A 59 -18.59 24.85 -8.54
C GLU A 59 -17.46 25.26 -9.50
N MET A 60 -16.84 24.28 -10.16
CA MET A 60 -15.72 24.52 -11.08
C MET A 60 -16.10 24.43 -12.55
N SER A 61 -17.41 24.32 -12.84
CA SER A 61 -17.95 24.20 -14.20
C SER A 61 -17.29 23.08 -15.03
N TRP A 62 -17.02 21.92 -14.42
CA TRP A 62 -16.39 20.80 -15.12
C TRP A 62 -17.32 20.22 -16.18
N THR A 63 -16.75 19.96 -17.35
CA THR A 63 -17.41 19.17 -18.39
C THR A 63 -17.28 17.68 -18.08
N ALA A 64 -18.09 16.85 -18.75
CA ALA A 64 -17.92 15.41 -18.72
C ALA A 64 -16.51 14.98 -19.20
N MET A 65 -15.92 15.74 -20.13
CA MET A 65 -14.56 15.53 -20.63
C MET A 65 -13.51 15.79 -19.56
N ASP A 66 -13.68 16.83 -18.73
CA ASP A 66 -12.74 17.13 -17.64
C ASP A 66 -12.73 16.01 -16.60
N TYR A 67 -13.91 15.53 -16.21
CA TYR A 67 -14.02 14.39 -15.29
C TYR A 67 -13.41 13.11 -15.89
N ALA A 68 -13.62 12.85 -17.18
CA ALA A 68 -12.99 11.73 -17.87
C ALA A 68 -11.46 11.86 -17.88
N ASN A 69 -10.94 13.06 -18.18
CA ASN A 69 -9.51 13.36 -18.18
C ASN A 69 -8.88 13.20 -16.78
N ILE A 70 -9.55 13.64 -15.72
CA ILE A 70 -9.09 13.46 -14.33
C ILE A 70 -8.93 11.97 -13.99
N ASN A 71 -9.89 11.13 -14.38
CA ASN A 71 -9.80 9.68 -14.18
C ASN A 71 -8.78 9.01 -15.11
N PHE A 72 -8.60 9.53 -16.32
CA PHE A 72 -7.58 9.06 -17.25
C PHE A 72 -6.16 9.31 -16.68
N TRP A 73 -5.87 10.52 -16.21
CA TRP A 73 -4.57 10.85 -15.63
C TRP A 73 -4.24 10.02 -14.38
N PHE A 74 -5.25 9.67 -13.58
CA PHE A 74 -5.10 8.69 -12.49
C PHE A 74 -4.60 7.33 -13.03
N GLN A 75 -5.24 6.79 -14.07
CA GLN A 75 -4.85 5.51 -14.67
C GLN A 75 -3.44 5.56 -15.27
N VAL A 76 -3.08 6.67 -15.93
CA VAL A 76 -1.72 6.88 -16.46
C VAL A 76 -0.70 6.88 -15.32
N GLY A 77 -0.95 7.62 -14.24
CA GLY A 77 -0.09 7.62 -13.06
C GLY A 77 0.06 6.23 -12.45
N TYR A 78 -1.05 5.50 -12.33
CA TYR A 78 -1.09 4.14 -11.81
C TYR A 78 -0.27 3.15 -12.68
N ALA A 79 -0.40 3.25 -14.00
CA ALA A 79 0.36 2.43 -14.95
C ALA A 79 1.87 2.70 -14.85
N VAL A 80 2.28 3.97 -14.79
CA VAL A 80 3.68 4.36 -14.60
C VAL A 80 4.19 3.86 -13.25
N GLY A 81 3.38 3.99 -12.20
CA GLY A 81 3.69 3.53 -10.85
C GLY A 81 4.01 2.03 -10.81
N PHE A 82 3.20 1.20 -11.45
CA PHE A 82 3.44 -0.25 -11.49
C PHE A 82 4.82 -0.63 -12.04
N VAL A 83 5.28 0.05 -13.09
CA VAL A 83 6.59 -0.21 -13.70
C VAL A 83 7.73 0.16 -12.74
N LEU A 84 7.60 1.27 -12.03
CA LEU A 84 8.66 1.81 -11.16
C LEU A 84 8.72 1.12 -9.81
N GLN A 85 7.57 0.76 -9.24
CA GLN A 85 7.48 0.39 -7.83
C GLN A 85 7.95 -1.03 -7.55
N GLY A 86 7.87 -1.95 -8.51
CA GLY A 86 8.42 -3.30 -8.33
C GLY A 86 9.91 -3.25 -7.96
N ARG A 87 10.69 -2.51 -8.74
CA ARG A 87 12.14 -2.30 -8.46
C ARG A 87 12.39 -1.50 -7.19
N PHE A 88 11.52 -0.54 -6.88
CA PHE A 88 11.63 0.29 -5.68
C PHE A 88 11.40 -0.52 -4.39
N ILE A 89 10.34 -1.32 -4.34
CA ILE A 89 9.99 -2.18 -3.20
C ILE A 89 11.06 -3.25 -2.99
N ASP A 90 11.71 -3.71 -4.05
CA ASP A 90 12.86 -4.62 -3.98
C ASP A 90 14.09 -3.98 -3.34
N LYS A 91 14.39 -2.73 -3.65
CA LYS A 91 15.56 -2.00 -3.09
C LYS A 91 15.34 -1.48 -1.66
N VAL A 92 14.17 -0.93 -1.38
CA VAL A 92 13.90 -0.17 -0.14
C VAL A 92 13.33 -1.07 0.97
N GLY A 93 12.78 -2.24 0.58
CA GLY A 93 12.16 -3.19 1.48
C GLY A 93 10.70 -2.85 1.80
N VAL A 94 9.90 -3.89 2.04
CA VAL A 94 8.43 -3.80 2.17
C VAL A 94 7.99 -2.82 3.25
N LYS A 95 8.59 -2.85 4.44
CA LYS A 95 8.15 -2.02 5.58
C LYS A 95 8.31 -0.52 5.29
N ARG A 96 9.45 -0.13 4.71
CA ARG A 96 9.74 1.27 4.36
C ARG A 96 8.98 1.71 3.12
N ALA A 97 8.89 0.85 2.10
CA ALA A 97 8.14 1.15 0.88
C ALA A 97 6.65 1.37 1.19
N PHE A 98 6.06 0.55 2.06
CA PHE A 98 4.67 0.71 2.46
C PHE A 98 4.44 2.00 3.25
N PHE A 99 5.32 2.32 4.22
CA PHE A 99 5.25 3.60 4.94
C PHE A 99 5.35 4.81 4.00
N LEU A 100 6.31 4.79 3.06
CA LEU A 100 6.47 5.86 2.07
C LEU A 100 5.26 5.96 1.13
N ALA A 101 4.70 4.83 0.70
CA ALA A 101 3.51 4.81 -0.13
C ALA A 101 2.32 5.47 0.60
N VAL A 102 2.06 5.06 1.85
CA VAL A 102 1.00 5.65 2.69
C VAL A 102 1.19 7.15 2.84
N LEU A 103 2.41 7.58 3.19
CA LEU A 103 2.71 8.99 3.40
C LEU A 103 2.55 9.80 2.11
N LEU A 104 3.04 9.29 0.98
CA LEU A 104 2.96 9.99 -0.30
C LEU A 104 1.53 10.06 -0.84
N TRP A 105 0.74 8.98 -0.77
CA TRP A 105 -0.65 9.02 -1.21
C TRP A 105 -1.48 9.91 -0.29
N SER A 106 -1.25 9.90 1.03
CA SER A 106 -1.98 10.79 1.95
C SER A 106 -1.68 12.27 1.71
N LEU A 107 -0.43 12.61 1.39
CA LEU A 107 -0.07 13.96 0.96
C LEU A 107 -0.74 14.34 -0.37
N ALA A 108 -0.81 13.40 -1.32
CA ALA A 108 -1.51 13.62 -2.59
C ALA A 108 -3.01 13.81 -2.39
N THR A 109 -3.66 13.00 -1.54
CA THR A 109 -5.07 13.17 -1.16
C THR A 109 -5.31 14.51 -0.48
N GLY A 110 -4.44 14.92 0.45
CA GLY A 110 -4.49 16.25 1.07
C GLY A 110 -4.33 17.40 0.06
N ALA A 111 -3.45 17.23 -0.94
CA ALA A 111 -3.23 18.22 -1.99
C ALA A 111 -4.46 18.43 -2.89
N HIS A 112 -5.37 17.44 -3.01
CA HIS A 112 -6.64 17.64 -3.71
C HIS A 112 -7.51 18.72 -3.06
N GLY A 113 -7.43 18.89 -1.73
CA GLY A 113 -8.15 19.94 -1.02
C GLY A 113 -7.67 21.36 -1.35
N LEU A 114 -6.46 21.50 -1.90
CA LEU A 114 -5.89 22.76 -2.35
C LEU A 114 -6.09 23.01 -3.85
N ALA A 115 -6.60 22.03 -4.59
CA ALA A 115 -6.79 22.14 -6.03
C ALA A 115 -8.03 23.02 -6.33
N THR A 116 -7.82 24.09 -7.08
CA THR A 116 -8.86 25.06 -7.47
C THR A 116 -9.23 25.00 -8.95
N SER A 117 -8.69 24.03 -9.70
CA SER A 117 -8.94 23.87 -11.13
C SER A 117 -8.94 22.40 -11.56
N ALA A 118 -9.59 22.09 -12.69
CA ALA A 118 -9.60 20.75 -13.26
C ALA A 118 -8.19 20.20 -13.50
N VAL A 119 -7.27 21.04 -14.00
CA VAL A 119 -5.86 20.66 -14.22
C VAL A 119 -5.16 20.36 -12.90
N GLY A 120 -5.41 21.14 -11.83
CA GLY A 120 -4.90 20.86 -10.50
C GLY A 120 -5.35 19.49 -9.98
N PHE A 121 -6.63 19.15 -10.19
CA PHE A 121 -7.17 17.83 -9.89
C PHE A 121 -6.52 16.72 -10.73
N MET A 122 -6.28 16.94 -12.03
CA MET A 122 -5.59 15.97 -12.90
C MET A 122 -4.17 15.65 -12.39
N VAL A 123 -3.41 16.67 -12.01
CA VAL A 123 -2.05 16.50 -11.46
C VAL A 123 -2.09 15.76 -10.13
N CYS A 124 -2.97 16.16 -9.22
CA CYS A 124 -3.12 15.47 -7.92
C CYS A 124 -3.53 14.01 -8.13
N ARG A 125 -4.43 13.74 -9.08
CA ARG A 125 -4.84 12.37 -9.44
C ARG A 125 -3.73 11.55 -10.07
N PHE A 126 -2.89 12.15 -10.91
CA PHE A 126 -1.72 11.48 -11.46
C PHE A 126 -0.74 11.07 -10.36
N ILE A 127 -0.42 11.98 -9.44
CA ILE A 127 0.47 11.70 -8.30
C ILE A 127 -0.14 10.65 -7.38
N LEU A 128 -1.45 10.73 -7.12
CA LEU A 128 -2.17 9.73 -6.35
C LEU A 128 -2.06 8.35 -7.01
N GLY A 129 -2.38 8.23 -8.31
CA GLY A 129 -2.22 6.96 -9.04
C GLY A 129 -0.79 6.44 -9.00
N LEU A 130 0.19 7.33 -9.21
CA LEU A 130 1.63 7.00 -9.16
C LEU A 130 2.09 6.47 -7.82
N THR A 131 1.46 6.86 -6.72
CA THR A 131 1.84 6.46 -5.35
C THR A 131 1.01 5.26 -4.87
N GLU A 132 -0.27 5.21 -5.22
CA GLU A 132 -1.18 4.10 -4.89
C GLU A 132 -0.82 2.78 -5.55
N ALA A 133 -0.20 2.80 -6.74
CA ALA A 133 0.19 1.57 -7.43
C ALA A 133 1.08 0.65 -6.59
N ALA A 134 1.76 1.20 -5.55
CA ALA A 134 2.70 0.45 -4.73
C ALA A 134 1.98 -0.49 -3.77
N ASN A 135 0.69 -0.25 -3.53
CA ASN A 135 -0.11 -1.02 -2.60
C ASN A 135 -0.13 -2.50 -3.01
N TYR A 136 -0.57 -2.83 -4.23
CA TYR A 136 -0.73 -4.22 -4.65
C TYR A 136 0.57 -5.05 -4.63
N PRO A 137 1.70 -4.57 -5.20
CA PRO A 137 2.97 -5.29 -5.13
C PRO A 137 3.48 -5.41 -3.68
N ALA A 138 3.26 -4.40 -2.84
CA ALA A 138 3.63 -4.46 -1.43
C ALA A 138 2.76 -5.49 -0.67
N CYS A 139 1.45 -5.59 -0.95
CA CYS A 139 0.57 -6.61 -0.38
C CYS A 139 1.09 -8.01 -0.69
N VAL A 140 1.33 -8.30 -1.98
CA VAL A 140 1.79 -9.62 -2.46
C VAL A 140 3.15 -9.98 -1.86
N LYS A 141 4.07 -9.02 -1.77
CA LYS A 141 5.38 -9.27 -1.17
C LYS A 141 5.29 -9.45 0.35
N THR A 142 4.41 -8.71 1.02
CA THR A 142 4.14 -8.87 2.46
C THR A 142 3.60 -10.26 2.77
N THR A 143 2.60 -10.74 2.03
CA THR A 143 2.04 -12.07 2.25
C THR A 143 3.08 -13.16 2.02
N ARG A 144 3.93 -13.02 0.99
CA ARG A 144 5.02 -13.98 0.73
C ARG A 144 6.10 -14.01 1.82
N LEU A 145 6.45 -12.86 2.39
CA LEU A 145 7.50 -12.74 3.41
C LEU A 145 7.05 -13.17 4.80
N TRP A 146 5.80 -12.88 5.17
CA TRP A 146 5.32 -13.04 6.55
C TRP A 146 4.44 -14.27 6.77
N PHE A 147 3.91 -14.90 5.71
CA PHE A 147 3.06 -16.08 5.81
C PHE A 147 3.67 -17.33 5.15
N PRO A 148 3.59 -18.50 5.80
CA PRO A 148 3.98 -19.78 5.22
C PRO A 148 3.07 -20.15 4.04
N ALA A 149 3.56 -20.98 3.11
CA ALA A 149 2.92 -21.24 1.82
C ALA A 149 1.43 -21.61 1.92
N GLY A 150 1.03 -22.41 2.92
CA GLY A 150 -0.37 -22.82 3.14
C GLY A 150 -1.30 -21.70 3.63
N GLU A 151 -0.80 -20.66 4.28
CA GLU A 151 -1.61 -19.56 4.83
C GLU A 151 -1.70 -18.34 3.88
N ARG A 152 -0.88 -18.31 2.81
CA ARG A 152 -0.79 -17.17 1.88
C ARG A 152 -2.10 -16.90 1.12
N ALA A 153 -2.85 -17.96 0.80
CA ALA A 153 -4.14 -17.82 0.10
C ALA A 153 -5.18 -17.12 0.99
N VAL A 154 -5.24 -17.48 2.27
CA VAL A 154 -6.11 -16.84 3.26
C VAL A 154 -5.70 -15.39 3.48
N ALA A 155 -4.41 -15.13 3.69
CA ALA A 155 -3.90 -13.76 3.81
C ALA A 155 -4.19 -12.91 2.56
N THR A 156 -4.12 -13.53 1.38
CA THR A 156 -4.47 -12.87 0.11
C THR A 156 -5.96 -12.54 0.03
N GLY A 157 -6.82 -13.48 0.42
CA GLY A 157 -8.26 -13.27 0.50
C GLY A 157 -8.64 -12.17 1.48
N ILE A 158 -7.98 -12.09 2.64
CA ILE A 158 -8.24 -11.06 3.64
C ILE A 158 -7.90 -9.67 3.08
N PHE A 159 -6.71 -9.46 2.50
CA PHE A 159 -6.42 -8.11 1.98
C PHE A 159 -7.32 -7.73 0.79
N ASN A 160 -7.68 -8.69 -0.07
CA ASN A 160 -8.63 -8.43 -1.17
C ASN A 160 -10.03 -8.11 -0.63
N ALA A 161 -10.46 -8.68 0.50
CA ALA A 161 -11.71 -8.27 1.14
C ALA A 161 -11.70 -6.77 1.51
N GLY A 162 -10.52 -6.19 1.74
CA GLY A 162 -10.36 -4.76 1.99
C GLY A 162 -10.80 -3.87 0.81
N THR A 163 -10.66 -4.36 -0.43
CA THR A 163 -11.17 -3.63 -1.61
C THR A 163 -12.70 -3.58 -1.62
N ASN A 164 -13.37 -4.65 -1.19
CA ASN A 164 -14.83 -4.72 -1.14
C ASN A 164 -15.43 -3.89 -0.01
N VAL A 165 -14.70 -3.72 1.10
CA VAL A 165 -15.15 -2.87 2.22
C VAL A 165 -15.02 -1.38 1.89
N GLY A 166 -14.04 -1.01 1.05
CA GLY A 166 -13.81 0.38 0.66
C GLY A 166 -14.53 0.82 -0.62
N ALA A 167 -15.14 -0.10 -1.37
CA ALA A 167 -15.92 0.18 -2.58
C ALA A 167 -17.37 0.54 -2.23
#